data_AF-A0A8S9MUV4-F1
#
_entry.id   AF-A0A8S9MUV4-F1
#
_cell.length_a   1.000
_cell.length_b   1.000
_cell.length_c   1.000
_cell.angle_alpha   90.00
_cell.angle_beta   90.00
_cell.angle_gamma   90.00
#
_symmetry.space_group_name_H-M   'P 1'
#
loop_
_entity.id
_entity.type
_entity.pdbx_description
1 polymer ?
#
loop_
_entity_poly.entity_id
_entity_poly.type
_entity_poly.pdbx_seq_one_letter_code
_entity_poly.pdbx_strand_id
1 'polypeptide(L)'
;MRSIIALVRQRDYFVRAMRRTPGVSYSPALDHQPNFKASNFLTTLTCSTKSSESDVDEEPDKCLSLRIEKLPKGVTVGSALQSWMGDGFPVHGGDVYHAINRLRKLGRNKRALELMEWIIRERPYRPGELEYSYLLEFTVKIHGISQGETLFTRVPQEFQNELLYNNLVIACLDQGVMRLALGYMKKMRELGHRTSHLVYNRLIIRNSAPGRRKLIAKDLALMKADKAVPHVSTYHILMKLEANEHNVDGVTTQREHLSHSLSWLRIET
;
A
#
# COMPACT_ATOMS: atom_id res chain seq x y z
N MET A 1 19.08 12.32 -30.25
CA MET A 1 19.65 13.15 -29.16
C MET A 1 18.62 13.93 -28.32
N ARG A 2 17.45 14.35 -28.84
CA ARG A 2 16.47 15.14 -28.07
C ARG A 2 15.79 14.40 -26.89
N SER A 3 15.60 13.07 -26.98
CA SER A 3 15.00 12.26 -25.89
C SER A 3 15.88 12.09 -24.66
N ILE A 4 17.21 11.99 -24.83
CA ILE A 4 18.14 11.77 -23.72
C ILE A 4 18.24 13.04 -22.86
N ILE A 5 18.22 14.22 -23.49
CA ILE A 5 18.28 15.52 -22.81
C ILE A 5 17.00 15.76 -21.99
N ALA A 6 15.82 15.31 -22.47
CA ALA A 6 14.57 15.41 -21.74
C ALA A 6 14.55 14.52 -20.48
N LEU A 7 15.06 13.28 -20.58
CA LEU A 7 15.22 12.35 -19.46
C LEU A 7 16.23 12.86 -18.42
N VAL A 8 17.35 13.44 -18.86
CA VAL A 8 18.35 14.06 -17.97
C VAL A 8 17.80 15.30 -17.26
N ARG A 9 16.99 16.13 -17.95
CA ARG A 9 16.30 17.26 -17.32
C ARG A 9 15.24 16.83 -16.30
N GLN A 10 14.43 15.81 -16.60
CA GLN A 10 13.48 15.25 -15.62
C GLN A 10 14.20 14.67 -14.39
N ARG A 11 15.34 13.99 -14.61
CA ARG A 11 16.24 13.50 -13.56
C ARG A 11 16.70 14.62 -12.63
N ASP A 12 17.17 15.75 -13.16
CA ASP A 12 17.68 16.84 -12.31
C ASP A 12 16.57 17.57 -11.54
N TYR A 13 15.37 17.72 -12.12
CA TYR A 13 14.24 18.32 -11.42
C TYR A 13 13.71 17.44 -10.28
N PHE A 14 13.58 16.13 -10.51
CA PHE A 14 13.12 15.18 -9.48
C PHE A 14 14.14 15.06 -8.33
N VAL A 15 15.43 14.95 -8.66
CA VAL A 15 16.52 14.80 -7.68
C VAL A 15 16.77 16.08 -6.88
N ARG A 16 16.63 17.27 -7.48
CA ARG A 16 16.85 18.55 -6.80
C ARG A 16 15.70 18.92 -5.85
N ALA A 17 14.50 18.38 -6.07
CA ALA A 17 13.35 18.58 -5.20
C ALA A 17 13.39 17.73 -3.91
N MET A 18 13.92 16.50 -3.98
CA MET A 18 14.11 15.63 -2.79
C MET A 18 15.15 16.20 -1.81
N ARG A 19 16.10 17.02 -2.28
CA ARG A 19 17.13 17.64 -1.41
C ARG A 19 16.63 18.87 -0.63
N ARG A 20 15.32 19.19 -0.64
CA ARG A 20 14.77 20.43 -0.03
C ARG A 20 13.71 20.20 1.07
N THR A 21 13.77 19.11 1.82
CA THR A 21 13.05 18.99 3.10
C THR A 21 13.99 19.30 4.27
N PRO A 22 14.13 20.58 4.69
CA PRO A 22 14.70 20.86 5.99
C PRO A 22 13.74 20.32 7.07
N GLY A 23 14.31 19.66 8.08
CA GLY A 23 13.57 19.14 9.22
C GLY A 23 12.82 20.27 9.92
N VAL A 24 11.51 20.06 10.12
CA VAL A 24 10.68 20.93 10.96
C VAL A 24 10.15 20.09 12.12
N SER A 25 10.25 20.72 13.28
CA SER A 25 9.90 20.26 14.63
C SER A 25 8.46 19.78 14.77
N TYR A 26 8.32 18.64 15.44
CA TYR A 26 7.05 18.07 15.90
C TYR A 26 6.43 18.91 17.03
N SER A 27 5.11 19.11 16.99
CA SER A 27 4.29 19.41 18.18
C SER A 27 3.13 18.40 18.27
N PRO A 28 2.78 17.89 19.47
CA PRO A 28 1.78 16.85 19.63
C PRO A 28 0.43 17.41 20.13
N ALA A 29 -0.67 17.00 19.50
CA ALA A 29 -2.06 17.01 20.00
C ALA A 29 -2.95 16.42 18.88
N LEU A 30 -3.96 15.57 19.05
CA LEU A 30 -4.69 14.99 20.18
C LEU A 30 -5.31 13.70 19.63
N ASP A 31 -5.04 12.56 20.25
CA ASP A 31 -5.48 11.23 19.79
C ASP A 31 -6.72 10.78 20.58
N HIS A 32 -7.87 10.75 19.91
CA HIS A 32 -8.99 9.88 20.27
C HIS A 32 -9.58 9.29 18.98
N GLN A 33 -8.98 8.18 18.54
CA GLN A 33 -9.58 7.26 17.58
C GLN A 33 -9.73 5.87 18.21
N PRO A 34 -10.90 5.22 18.09
CA PRO A 34 -11.07 3.85 18.54
C PRO A 34 -10.22 2.92 17.67
N ASN A 35 -9.44 2.07 18.33
CA ASN A 35 -8.54 1.07 17.78
C ASN A 35 -9.24 0.12 16.80
N PHE A 36 -9.20 0.44 15.51
CA PHE A 36 -9.39 -0.54 14.44
C PHE A 36 -8.02 -0.81 13.82
N LYS A 37 -7.30 -1.81 14.34
CA LYS A 37 -6.07 -2.32 13.71
C LYS A 37 -6.45 -2.82 12.32
N ALA A 38 -6.23 -2.00 11.30
CA ALA A 38 -6.42 -2.36 9.91
C ALA A 38 -5.48 -3.53 9.60
N SER A 39 -6.05 -4.73 9.53
CA SER A 39 -5.33 -5.96 9.25
C SER A 39 -4.64 -5.85 7.89
N ASN A 40 -3.34 -6.14 7.88
CA ASN A 40 -2.46 -6.23 6.72
C ASN A 40 -2.97 -7.32 5.75
N PHE A 41 -3.88 -6.97 4.84
CA PHE A 41 -4.56 -7.94 3.98
C PHE A 41 -3.92 -8.19 2.60
N LEU A 42 -2.64 -7.86 2.41
CA LEU A 42 -1.93 -8.14 1.16
C LEU A 42 -0.52 -8.66 1.43
N THR A 43 -0.38 -9.91 1.90
CA THR A 43 0.81 -10.73 1.62
C THR A 43 0.56 -12.22 1.95
N THR A 44 0.03 -13.00 1.02
CA THR A 44 0.22 -14.46 1.03
C THR A 44 1.34 -14.80 0.06
N LEU A 45 2.51 -15.10 0.62
CA LEU A 45 3.51 -16.07 0.15
C LEU A 45 4.59 -16.11 1.24
N THR A 46 4.57 -17.19 2.00
CA THR A 46 5.54 -17.52 3.06
C THR A 46 6.73 -18.21 2.41
N CYS A 47 7.93 -17.67 2.59
CA CYS A 47 9.14 -18.50 2.51
C CYS A 47 9.34 -19.10 3.91
N SER A 48 9.12 -20.41 4.02
CA SER A 48 9.46 -21.17 5.21
C SER A 48 10.96 -21.39 5.22
N THR A 49 11.66 -20.83 6.21
CA THR A 49 12.98 -21.31 6.60
C THR A 49 12.90 -21.78 8.05
N LYS A 50 13.04 -23.09 8.22
CA LYS A 50 13.16 -23.75 9.52
C LYS A 50 14.44 -23.27 10.18
N SER A 51 14.35 -22.87 11.44
CA SER A 51 15.50 -22.64 12.32
C SER A 51 16.07 -23.99 12.74
N SER A 52 17.34 -24.23 12.40
CA SER A 52 18.18 -25.22 13.08
C SER A 52 19.39 -24.46 13.62
N GLU A 53 19.55 -24.46 14.93
CA GLU A 53 20.72 -23.97 15.64
C GLU A 53 21.92 -24.87 15.31
N SER A 54 22.99 -24.27 14.77
CA SER A 54 24.34 -24.81 14.81
C SER A 54 25.34 -23.70 14.48
N ASP A 55 26.29 -23.45 15.39
CA ASP A 55 27.40 -22.52 15.24
C ASP A 55 28.32 -22.90 14.07
N VAL A 56 28.27 -22.17 12.95
CA VAL A 56 29.34 -22.13 11.92
C VAL A 56 29.21 -20.83 11.10
N ASP A 57 30.30 -20.07 11.00
CA ASP A 57 30.64 -18.97 10.07
C ASP A 57 29.50 -18.05 9.56
N GLU A 58 29.55 -16.76 9.91
CA GLU A 58 28.64 -15.72 9.37
C GLU A 58 28.82 -15.56 7.85
N GLU A 59 28.10 -16.39 7.06
CA GLU A 59 27.87 -16.11 5.66
C GLU A 59 27.15 -14.75 5.55
N PRO A 60 27.55 -13.89 4.59
CA PRO A 60 26.89 -12.60 4.40
C PRO A 60 25.41 -12.85 4.13
N ASP A 61 24.52 -12.29 4.97
CA ASP A 61 23.06 -12.42 4.89
C ASP A 61 22.62 -12.32 3.42
N LYS A 62 22.35 -13.46 2.74
CA LYS A 62 22.03 -13.55 1.28
C LYS A 62 20.64 -12.99 0.93
N CYS A 63 20.04 -12.21 1.82
CA CYS A 63 18.70 -11.65 1.62
C CYS A 63 18.69 -10.15 1.90
N LEU A 64 18.46 -9.36 0.85
CA LEU A 64 18.38 -7.90 0.94
C LEU A 64 17.34 -7.42 1.96
N SER A 65 16.20 -8.12 2.06
CA SER A 65 15.13 -7.74 2.99
C SER A 65 15.55 -7.84 4.46
N LEU A 66 16.32 -8.87 4.83
CA LEU A 66 16.87 -9.04 6.18
C LEU A 66 17.95 -8.03 6.46
N ARG A 67 18.83 -7.75 5.48
CA ARG A 67 19.88 -6.74 5.61
C ARG A 67 19.31 -5.35 5.91
N ILE A 68 18.29 -4.93 5.16
CA ILE A 68 17.61 -3.64 5.37
C ILE A 68 16.84 -3.60 6.71
N GLU A 69 16.29 -4.74 7.14
CA GLU A 69 15.62 -4.86 8.42
C GLU A 69 16.60 -4.77 9.61
N LYS A 70 17.73 -5.48 9.57
CA LYS A 70 18.69 -5.54 10.67
C LYS A 70 19.56 -4.28 10.80
N LEU A 71 19.38 -3.28 9.92
CA LEU A 71 20.17 -2.05 9.96
C LEU A 71 20.18 -1.40 11.36
N PRO A 72 21.38 -1.09 11.90
CA PRO A 72 21.52 -0.32 13.14
C PRO A 72 20.88 1.07 13.03
N LYS A 73 20.59 1.69 14.18
CA LYS A 73 20.10 3.07 14.22
C LYS A 73 21.18 4.02 13.67
N GLY A 74 20.82 4.88 12.73
CA GLY A 74 21.72 5.86 12.11
C GLY A 74 22.33 5.42 10.78
N VAL A 75 22.29 4.12 10.45
CA VAL A 75 22.72 3.63 9.14
C VAL A 75 21.60 3.82 8.12
N THR A 76 21.93 4.39 6.96
CA THR A 76 20.95 4.65 5.90
C THR A 76 20.68 3.40 5.06
N VAL A 77 19.44 3.24 4.59
CA VAL A 77 19.08 2.15 3.65
C VAL A 77 19.98 2.18 2.40
N GLY A 78 20.34 3.37 1.92
CA GLY A 78 21.23 3.54 0.77
C GLY A 78 22.61 2.92 0.97
N SER A 79 23.21 3.06 2.15
CA SER A 79 24.51 2.45 2.44
C SER A 79 24.46 0.92 2.45
N ALA A 80 23.35 0.34 2.93
CA ALA A 80 23.14 -1.11 2.90
C ALA A 80 23.00 -1.65 1.47
N LEU A 81 22.31 -0.90 0.60
CA LEU A 81 22.16 -1.24 -0.82
C LEU A 81 23.50 -1.11 -1.56
N GLN A 82 24.29 -0.09 -1.25
CA GLN A 82 25.63 0.07 -1.82
C GLN A 82 26.57 -1.05 -1.38
N SER A 83 26.57 -1.41 -0.10
CA SER A 83 27.32 -2.56 0.40
C SER A 83 26.84 -3.86 -0.24
N TRP A 84 25.53 -4.07 -0.39
CA TRP A 84 24.97 -5.24 -1.10
C TRP A 84 25.50 -5.38 -2.53
N MET A 85 25.54 -4.28 -3.28
CA MET A 85 26.12 -4.26 -4.62
C MET A 85 27.65 -4.42 -4.60
N GLY A 86 28.33 -3.89 -3.58
CA GLY A 86 29.77 -4.04 -3.36
C GLY A 86 30.18 -5.48 -3.09
N ASP A 87 29.32 -6.26 -2.43
CA ASP A 87 29.47 -7.70 -2.21
C ASP A 87 29.23 -8.52 -3.51
N GLY A 88 28.90 -7.87 -4.63
CA GLY A 88 28.66 -8.51 -5.92
C GLY A 88 27.22 -8.94 -6.16
N PHE A 89 26.29 -8.62 -5.25
CA PHE A 89 24.88 -8.99 -5.41
C PHE A 89 24.08 -7.87 -6.10
N PRO A 90 23.44 -8.16 -7.26
CA PRO A 90 22.54 -7.20 -7.91
C PRO A 90 21.27 -6.94 -7.07
N VAL A 91 20.66 -5.78 -7.26
CA VAL A 91 19.35 -5.43 -6.69
C VAL A 91 18.28 -5.58 -7.75
N HIS A 92 17.31 -6.47 -7.53
CA HIS A 92 16.19 -6.66 -8.45
C HIS A 92 14.86 -6.19 -7.86
N GLY A 93 13.87 -5.97 -8.73
CA GLY A 93 12.50 -5.62 -8.31
C GLY A 93 11.86 -6.64 -7.37
N GLY A 94 12.18 -7.93 -7.52
CA GLY A 94 11.75 -8.98 -6.59
C GLY A 94 12.28 -8.78 -5.18
N ASP A 95 13.56 -8.41 -5.04
CA ASP A 95 14.18 -8.14 -3.73
C ASP A 95 13.54 -6.93 -3.06
N VAL A 96 13.29 -5.87 -3.83
CA VAL A 96 12.59 -4.66 -3.37
C VAL A 96 11.17 -4.99 -2.95
N TYR A 97 10.43 -5.78 -3.74
CA TYR A 97 9.08 -6.24 -3.39
C TYR A 97 9.06 -6.98 -2.04
N HIS A 98 9.98 -7.92 -1.84
CA HIS A 98 10.09 -8.66 -0.59
C HIS A 98 10.47 -7.76 0.59
N ALA A 99 11.44 -6.86 0.41
CA ALA A 99 11.85 -5.90 1.42
C ALA A 99 10.71 -4.97 1.83
N ILE A 100 9.98 -4.40 0.87
CA ILE A 100 8.84 -3.51 1.11
C ILE A 100 7.72 -4.24 1.86
N ASN A 101 7.35 -5.45 1.44
CA ASN A 101 6.32 -6.22 2.14
C ASN A 101 6.72 -6.58 3.57
N ARG A 102 8.00 -6.90 3.79
CA ARG A 102 8.52 -7.16 5.13
C ARG A 102 8.51 -5.91 6.00
N LEU A 103 8.98 -4.77 5.49
CA LEU A 103 8.94 -3.49 6.20
C LEU A 103 7.51 -3.04 6.52
N ARG A 104 6.55 -3.29 5.61
CA ARG A 104 5.12 -3.02 5.82
C ARG A 104 4.55 -3.85 6.97
N LYS A 105 4.84 -5.16 7.02
CA LYS A 105 4.43 -6.04 8.13
C LYS A 105 4.98 -5.57 9.47
N LEU A 106 6.21 -5.05 9.48
CA LEU A 106 6.88 -4.53 10.69
C LEU A 106 6.51 -3.08 11.03
N GLY A 107 5.67 -2.42 10.23
CA GLY A 107 5.30 -1.00 10.43
C GLY A 107 6.45 -0.01 10.21
N ARG A 108 7.56 -0.42 9.59
CA ARG A 108 8.77 0.40 9.39
C ARG A 108 8.65 1.28 8.16
N ASN A 109 7.59 2.09 8.08
CA ASN A 109 7.24 2.91 6.92
C ASN A 109 8.35 3.90 6.52
N LYS A 110 9.08 4.47 7.48
CA LYS A 110 10.20 5.39 7.19
C LYS A 110 11.31 4.72 6.39
N ARG A 111 11.71 3.50 6.78
CA ARG A 111 12.72 2.73 6.04
C ARG A 111 12.21 2.30 4.66
N ALA A 112 10.92 1.98 4.56
CA ALA A 112 10.32 1.65 3.27
C ALA A 112 10.33 2.85 2.32
N LEU A 113 10.08 4.07 2.84
CA LEU A 113 10.22 5.29 2.06
C LEU A 113 11.67 5.51 1.60
N GLU A 114 12.64 5.44 2.53
CA GLU A 114 14.07 5.60 2.22
C GLU A 114 14.54 4.59 1.14
N LEU A 115 14.06 3.35 1.20
CA LEU A 115 14.30 2.33 0.17
C LEU A 115 13.77 2.80 -1.19
N MET A 116 12.50 3.17 -1.27
CA MET A 116 11.88 3.56 -2.54
C MET A 116 12.48 4.83 -3.14
N GLU A 117 12.80 5.81 -2.29
CA GLU A 117 13.50 7.04 -2.68
C GLU A 117 14.86 6.72 -3.32
N TRP A 118 15.62 5.79 -2.72
CA TRP A 118 16.89 5.35 -3.26
C TRP A 118 16.72 4.61 -4.60
N ILE A 119 15.75 3.69 -4.71
CA ILE A 119 15.48 2.94 -5.95
C ILE A 119 15.11 3.87 -7.11
N ILE A 120 14.23 4.85 -6.88
CA ILE A 120 13.82 5.81 -7.92
C ILE A 120 14.97 6.75 -8.32
N ARG A 121 15.85 7.09 -7.36
CA ARG A 121 16.98 8.00 -7.58
C ARG A 121 18.16 7.33 -8.29
N GLU A 122 18.65 6.22 -7.75
CA GLU A 122 19.85 5.53 -8.25
C GLU A 122 19.54 4.61 -9.43
N ARG A 123 18.29 4.11 -9.53
CA ARG A 123 17.83 3.22 -10.60
C ARG A 123 18.78 2.03 -10.84
N PRO A 124 19.02 1.18 -9.82
CA PRO A 124 19.82 -0.05 -10.01
C PRO A 124 19.22 -0.99 -11.07
N TYR A 125 17.91 -0.86 -11.31
CA TYR A 125 17.16 -1.46 -12.41
C TYR A 125 16.14 -0.42 -12.93
N ARG A 126 15.45 -0.73 -14.03
CA ARG A 126 14.39 0.13 -14.58
C ARG A 126 13.15 0.09 -13.68
N PRO A 127 12.78 1.20 -12.99
CA PRO A 127 11.58 1.20 -12.17
C PRO A 127 10.32 1.05 -13.02
N GLY A 128 9.35 0.29 -12.53
CA GLY A 128 8.04 0.11 -13.14
C GLY A 128 6.92 0.71 -12.29
N GLU A 129 5.71 0.25 -12.56
CA GLU A 129 4.48 0.75 -11.93
C GLU A 129 4.46 0.51 -10.42
N LEU A 130 4.98 -0.64 -9.96
CA LEU A 130 5.03 -1.02 -8.55
C LEU A 130 5.92 -0.08 -7.74
N GLU A 131 7.09 0.30 -8.27
CA GLU A 131 8.01 1.20 -7.57
C GLU A 131 7.38 2.58 -7.34
N TYR A 132 6.74 3.15 -8.35
CA TYR A 132 6.05 4.44 -8.20
C TYR A 132 4.84 4.34 -7.27
N SER A 133 4.12 3.22 -7.31
CA SER A 133 3.04 2.95 -6.35
C SER A 133 3.56 2.90 -4.92
N TYR A 134 4.63 2.15 -4.62
CA TYR A 134 5.19 2.09 -3.27
C TYR A 134 5.72 3.43 -2.81
N LEU A 135 6.43 4.17 -3.68
CA LEU A 135 6.90 5.51 -3.34
C LEU A 135 5.71 6.39 -2.92
N LEU A 136 4.63 6.41 -3.71
CA LEU A 136 3.43 7.19 -3.39
C LEU A 136 2.79 6.78 -2.06
N GLU A 137 2.63 5.47 -1.81
CA GLU A 137 2.06 4.93 -0.58
C GLU A 137 2.83 5.46 0.65
N PHE A 138 4.16 5.30 0.64
CA PHE A 138 4.98 5.67 1.78
C PHE A 138 5.17 7.18 1.92
N THR A 139 5.21 7.92 0.81
CA THR A 139 5.21 9.40 0.85
C THR A 139 3.95 9.91 1.51
N VAL A 140 2.76 9.42 1.16
CA VAL A 140 1.52 9.85 1.82
C VAL A 140 1.50 9.45 3.29
N LYS A 141 1.96 8.24 3.64
CA LYS A 141 1.99 7.77 5.03
C LYS A 141 2.91 8.60 5.93
N ILE A 142 4.03 9.10 5.42
CA ILE A 142 5.04 9.82 6.21
C ILE A 142 4.88 11.34 6.11
N HIS A 143 4.57 11.86 4.93
CA HIS A 143 4.55 13.30 4.64
C HIS A 143 3.15 13.86 4.38
N GLY A 144 2.12 13.01 4.45
CA GLY A 144 0.73 13.40 4.28
C GLY A 144 0.30 13.55 2.82
N ILE A 145 -1.00 13.79 2.64
CA ILE A 145 -1.63 13.71 1.33
C ILE A 145 -1.14 14.78 0.34
N SER A 146 -0.86 16.00 0.82
CA SER A 146 -0.40 17.13 -0.02
C SER A 146 0.92 16.81 -0.75
N GLN A 147 1.87 16.17 -0.05
CA GLN A 147 3.11 15.72 -0.66
C GLN A 147 2.88 14.54 -1.60
N GLY A 148 1.92 13.66 -1.28
CA GLY A 148 1.48 12.59 -2.18
C GLY A 148 0.92 13.09 -3.50
N GLU A 149 0.02 14.08 -3.49
CA GLU A 149 -0.53 14.67 -4.72
C GLU A 149 0.56 15.38 -5.54
N THR A 150 1.46 16.09 -4.86
CA THR A 150 2.63 16.70 -5.51
C THR A 150 3.49 15.64 -6.18
N LEU A 151 3.77 14.52 -5.50
CA LEU A 151 4.51 13.41 -6.07
C LEU A 151 3.76 12.78 -7.25
N PHE A 152 2.45 12.55 -7.12
CA PHE A 152 1.61 11.96 -8.16
C PHE A 152 1.74 12.71 -9.49
N THR A 153 1.70 14.05 -9.46
CA THR A 153 1.86 14.88 -10.67
C THR A 153 3.26 14.80 -11.29
N ARG A 154 4.26 14.36 -10.53
CA ARG A 154 5.66 14.20 -10.97
C ARG A 154 5.97 12.78 -11.45
N VAL A 155 5.11 11.81 -11.17
CA VAL A 155 5.26 10.45 -11.71
C VAL A 155 5.12 10.52 -13.23
N PRO A 156 6.00 9.86 -14.01
CA PRO A 156 5.88 9.86 -15.47
C PRO A 156 4.49 9.38 -15.91
N GLN A 157 3.95 9.99 -16.97
CA GLN A 157 2.57 9.75 -17.41
C GLN A 157 2.28 8.27 -17.70
N GLU A 158 3.27 7.53 -18.20
CA GLU A 158 3.18 6.08 -18.45
C GLU A 158 2.90 5.25 -17.19
N PHE A 159 3.25 5.76 -16.00
CA PHE A 159 3.01 5.11 -14.71
C PHE A 159 1.86 5.73 -13.92
N GLN A 160 1.18 6.76 -14.45
CA GLN A 160 -0.06 7.31 -13.87
C GLN A 160 -1.28 6.49 -14.30
N ASN A 161 -1.22 5.19 -14.02
CA ASN A 161 -2.18 4.20 -14.48
C ASN A 161 -3.19 3.80 -13.38
N GLU A 162 -4.00 2.77 -13.65
CA GLU A 162 -4.99 2.25 -12.72
C GLU A 162 -4.39 1.92 -11.34
N LEU A 163 -3.20 1.30 -11.30
CA LEU A 163 -2.54 0.92 -10.06
C LEU A 163 -2.21 2.14 -9.20
N LEU A 164 -1.60 3.17 -9.79
CA LEU A 164 -1.21 4.39 -9.07
C LEU A 164 -2.43 5.15 -8.55
N TYR A 165 -3.48 5.26 -9.36
CA TYR A 165 -4.74 5.89 -8.95
C TYR A 165 -5.42 5.13 -7.81
N ASN A 166 -5.55 3.80 -7.92
CA ASN A 166 -6.11 2.97 -6.84
C ASN A 166 -5.35 3.17 -5.53
N ASN A 167 -4.02 3.22 -5.60
CA ASN A 167 -3.18 3.43 -4.42
C ASN A 167 -3.33 4.84 -3.83
N LEU A 168 -3.44 5.87 -4.67
CA LEU A 168 -3.73 7.24 -4.21
C LEU A 168 -5.06 7.31 -3.46
N VAL A 169 -6.11 6.69 -4.00
CA VAL A 169 -7.44 6.63 -3.37
C VAL A 169 -7.36 5.92 -2.01
N ILE A 170 -6.69 4.77 -1.94
CA ILE A 170 -6.49 4.04 -0.67
C ILE A 170 -5.75 4.94 0.34
N ALA A 171 -4.70 5.63 -0.09
CA ALA A 171 -3.93 6.52 0.76
C ALA A 171 -4.78 7.72 1.28
N CYS A 172 -5.63 8.31 0.43
CA CYS A 172 -6.60 9.33 0.86
C CYS A 172 -7.56 8.79 1.93
N LEU A 173 -8.08 7.57 1.74
CA LEU A 173 -9.00 6.94 2.69
C LEU A 173 -8.31 6.63 4.03
N ASP A 174 -7.07 6.16 4.00
CA ASP A 174 -6.27 5.92 5.21
C ASP A 174 -6.01 7.22 5.98
N GLN A 175 -5.75 8.33 5.29
CA GLN A 175 -5.59 9.67 5.89
C GLN A 175 -6.92 10.34 6.28
N GLY A 176 -8.07 9.69 6.03
CA GLY A 176 -9.39 10.22 6.39
C GLY A 176 -9.91 11.33 5.47
N VAL A 177 -9.29 11.58 4.32
CA VAL A 177 -9.64 12.65 3.39
C VAL A 177 -10.70 12.18 2.39
N MET A 178 -11.89 11.85 2.91
CA MET A 178 -12.96 11.15 2.16
C MET A 178 -13.38 11.87 0.87
N ARG A 179 -13.58 13.19 0.93
CA ARG A 179 -14.00 13.98 -0.25
C ARG A 179 -13.00 13.87 -1.40
N LEU A 180 -11.72 13.87 -1.07
CA LEU A 180 -10.64 13.76 -2.06
C LEU A 180 -10.59 12.35 -2.65
N ALA A 181 -10.71 11.31 -1.81
CA ALA A 181 -10.79 9.92 -2.27
C ALA A 181 -11.92 9.72 -3.30
N LEU A 182 -13.12 10.20 -3.00
CA LEU A 182 -14.28 10.11 -3.91
C LEU A 182 -14.08 10.92 -5.20
N GLY A 183 -13.41 12.08 -5.11
CA GLY A 183 -13.01 12.87 -6.27
C GLY A 183 -12.09 12.10 -7.21
N TYR A 184 -11.08 11.42 -6.67
CA TYR A 184 -10.18 10.58 -7.47
C TYR A 184 -10.89 9.35 -8.05
N MET A 185 -11.80 8.70 -7.31
CA MET A 185 -12.63 7.62 -7.87
C MET A 185 -13.50 8.10 -9.04
N LYS A 186 -14.05 9.33 -8.97
CA LYS A 186 -14.77 9.93 -10.09
C LYS A 186 -13.86 10.14 -11.29
N LYS A 187 -12.67 10.71 -11.08
CA LYS A 187 -11.67 10.91 -12.14
C LYS A 187 -11.23 9.59 -12.77
N MET A 188 -11.08 8.52 -11.98
CA MET A 188 -10.78 7.19 -12.50
C MET A 188 -11.86 6.71 -13.49
N ARG A 189 -13.14 6.87 -13.15
CA ARG A 189 -14.24 6.53 -14.07
C ARG A 189 -14.22 7.35 -15.36
N GLU A 190 -13.94 8.64 -15.26
CA GLU A 190 -13.81 9.54 -16.42
C GLU A 190 -12.66 9.12 -17.35
N LEU A 191 -11.58 8.57 -16.79
CA LEU A 191 -10.42 8.04 -17.52
C LEU A 191 -10.59 6.58 -17.98
N GLY A 192 -11.71 5.94 -17.67
CA GLY A 192 -11.95 4.52 -17.95
C GLY A 192 -11.10 3.56 -17.10
N HIS A 193 -10.50 4.03 -16.01
CA HIS A 193 -9.72 3.22 -15.08
C HIS A 193 -10.61 2.41 -14.14
N ARG A 194 -10.27 1.13 -13.95
CA ARG A 194 -10.98 0.25 -13.04
C ARG A 194 -10.65 0.56 -11.59
N THR A 195 -11.69 0.72 -10.78
CA THR A 195 -11.57 0.77 -9.32
C THR A 195 -11.45 -0.64 -8.77
N SER A 196 -10.39 -0.90 -8.01
CA SER A 196 -10.10 -2.19 -7.39
C SER A 196 -11.03 -2.48 -6.20
N HIS A 197 -11.31 -3.76 -5.95
CA HIS A 197 -11.97 -4.21 -4.73
C HIS A 197 -11.27 -3.72 -3.45
N LEU A 198 -9.95 -3.46 -3.52
CA LEU A 198 -9.18 -2.93 -2.39
C LEU A 198 -9.63 -1.52 -1.97
N VAL A 199 -10.03 -0.68 -2.93
CA VAL A 199 -10.57 0.66 -2.67
C VAL A 199 -11.91 0.55 -1.92
N TYR A 200 -12.83 -0.29 -2.40
CA TYR A 200 -14.12 -0.49 -1.75
C TYR A 200 -13.97 -1.15 -0.38
N ASN A 201 -13.10 -2.14 -0.24
CA ASN A 201 -12.79 -2.74 1.05
C ASN A 201 -12.30 -1.69 2.04
N ARG A 202 -11.44 -0.77 1.58
CA ARG A 202 -10.98 0.33 2.43
C ARG A 202 -12.12 1.28 2.78
N LEU A 203 -12.97 1.64 1.82
CA LEU A 203 -14.13 2.51 2.04
C LEU A 203 -15.11 1.92 3.07
N ILE A 204 -15.43 0.63 2.93
CA ILE A 204 -16.28 -0.13 3.86
C ILE A 204 -15.68 -0.09 5.28
N ILE A 205 -14.39 -0.39 5.44
CA ILE A 205 -13.71 -0.31 6.74
C ILE A 205 -13.78 1.12 7.30
N ARG A 206 -13.57 2.16 6.48
CA ARG A 206 -13.68 3.55 6.95
C ARG A 206 -15.09 3.94 7.37
N ASN A 207 -16.10 3.33 6.75
CA ASN A 207 -17.51 3.56 7.05
C ASN A 207 -18.10 2.59 8.07
N SER A 208 -17.30 1.71 8.68
CA SER A 208 -17.79 0.63 9.55
C SER A 208 -18.01 1.00 11.02
N ALA A 209 -18.09 2.29 11.35
CA ALA A 209 -18.43 2.70 12.71
C ALA A 209 -19.87 2.23 13.05
N PRO A 210 -20.16 1.88 14.32
CA PRO A 210 -21.49 1.44 14.72
C PRO A 210 -22.59 2.39 14.26
N GLY A 211 -23.70 1.83 13.74
CA GLY A 211 -24.84 2.61 13.24
C GLY A 211 -24.69 3.17 11.81
N ARG A 212 -23.58 2.90 11.11
CA ARG A 212 -23.34 3.36 9.73
C ARG A 212 -23.64 2.32 8.64
N ARG A 213 -24.47 1.31 8.95
CA ARG A 213 -24.84 0.22 8.02
C ARG A 213 -25.39 0.70 6.67
N LYS A 214 -26.13 1.81 6.65
CA LYS A 214 -26.62 2.45 5.42
C LYS A 214 -25.48 2.91 4.49
N LEU A 215 -24.32 3.31 5.03
CA LEU A 215 -23.15 3.67 4.23
C LEU A 215 -22.48 2.43 3.63
N ILE A 216 -22.35 1.35 4.41
CA ILE A 216 -21.81 0.08 3.90
C ILE A 216 -22.65 -0.44 2.72
N ALA A 217 -23.98 -0.39 2.83
CA ALA A 217 -24.87 -0.76 1.73
C ALA A 217 -24.69 0.12 0.48
N LYS A 218 -24.46 1.43 0.67
CA LYS A 218 -24.14 2.35 -0.44
C LYS A 218 -22.78 2.02 -1.08
N ASP A 219 -21.77 1.70 -0.28
CA ASP A 219 -20.44 1.33 -0.76
C ASP A 219 -20.49 0.04 -1.60
N LEU A 220 -21.28 -0.96 -1.18
CA LEU A 220 -21.51 -2.19 -1.94
C LEU A 220 -22.31 -1.96 -3.23
N ALA A 221 -23.32 -1.09 -3.18
CA ALA A 221 -24.07 -0.71 -4.38
C ALA A 221 -23.17 0.01 -5.40
N LEU A 222 -22.30 0.90 -4.93
CA LEU A 222 -21.32 1.58 -5.77
C LEU A 222 -20.29 0.60 -6.35
N MET A 223 -19.81 -0.35 -5.54
CA MET A 223 -18.92 -1.42 -6.01
C MET A 223 -19.53 -2.22 -7.16
N LYS A 224 -20.82 -2.55 -7.06
CA LYS A 224 -21.58 -3.23 -8.12
C LYS A 224 -21.76 -2.35 -9.36
N ALA A 225 -22.10 -1.08 -9.19
CA ALA A 225 -22.28 -0.12 -10.28
C ALA A 225 -20.98 0.08 -11.07
N ASP A 226 -19.85 0.14 -10.37
CA ASP A 226 -18.52 0.28 -10.95
C ASP A 226 -17.95 -1.07 -11.48
N LYS A 227 -18.77 -2.14 -11.46
CA LYS A 227 -18.42 -3.50 -11.92
C LYS A 227 -17.17 -4.07 -11.25
N ALA A 228 -16.87 -3.65 -10.03
CA ALA A 228 -15.77 -4.18 -9.24
C ALA A 228 -16.21 -5.47 -8.55
N VAL A 229 -15.57 -6.59 -8.89
CA VAL A 229 -15.92 -7.91 -8.35
C VAL A 229 -15.48 -7.99 -6.87
N PRO A 230 -16.38 -8.33 -5.92
CA PRO A 230 -16.01 -8.59 -4.54
C PRO A 230 -15.00 -9.71 -4.43
N HIS A 231 -13.95 -9.50 -3.64
CA HIS A 231 -12.92 -10.51 -3.39
C HIS A 231 -13.20 -11.23 -2.06
N VAL A 232 -12.54 -12.38 -1.83
CA VAL A 232 -12.61 -13.12 -0.56
C VAL A 232 -12.37 -12.20 0.65
N SER A 233 -11.46 -11.22 0.51
CA SER A 233 -11.21 -10.19 1.54
C SER A 233 -12.39 -9.28 1.81
N THR A 234 -13.21 -8.96 0.80
CA THR A 234 -14.46 -8.18 0.96
C THR A 234 -15.42 -8.92 1.86
N TYR A 235 -15.66 -10.21 1.59
CA TYR A 235 -16.54 -11.04 2.40
C TYR A 235 -16.01 -11.22 3.83
N HIS A 236 -14.71 -11.43 4.02
CA HIS A 236 -14.10 -11.48 5.35
C HIS A 236 -14.32 -10.19 6.16
N ILE A 237 -14.22 -9.02 5.52
CA ILE A 237 -14.52 -7.73 6.17
C ILE A 237 -15.98 -7.69 6.60
N LEU A 238 -16.91 -7.98 5.69
CA LEU A 238 -18.34 -7.92 5.98
C LEU A 238 -18.73 -8.87 7.12
N MET A 239 -18.27 -10.12 7.10
CA MET A 239 -18.52 -11.07 8.18
C MET A 239 -18.00 -10.58 9.52
N LYS A 240 -16.80 -9.97 9.55
CA LYS A 240 -16.23 -9.39 10.77
C LYS A 240 -17.06 -8.21 11.29
N LEU A 241 -17.63 -7.40 10.41
CA LEU A 241 -18.47 -6.27 10.80
C LEU A 241 -19.80 -6.75 11.40
N GLU A 242 -20.46 -7.72 10.77
CA GLU A 242 -21.71 -8.30 11.29
C GLU A 242 -21.51 -8.96 12.67
N ALA A 243 -20.42 -9.73 12.84
CA ALA A 243 -20.09 -10.36 14.12
C ALA A 243 -19.74 -9.35 15.23
N ASN A 244 -19.31 -8.13 14.87
CA ASN A 244 -19.06 -7.07 15.85
C ASN A 244 -20.34 -6.29 16.20
N GLU A 245 -21.31 -6.21 15.28
CA GLU A 245 -22.63 -5.59 15.54
C GLU A 245 -23.53 -6.51 16.38
N HIS A 246 -23.44 -7.82 16.14
CA HIS A 246 -24.13 -8.86 16.90
C HIS A 246 -23.15 -9.52 17.86
N ASN A 247 -23.11 -9.07 19.12
CA ASN A 247 -22.40 -9.73 20.21
C ASN A 247 -22.50 -11.27 20.05
N VAL A 248 -21.36 -11.94 20.15
CA VAL A 248 -20.97 -13.21 19.47
C VAL A 248 -21.91 -14.43 19.64
N ASP A 249 -23.00 -14.30 20.40
CA ASP A 249 -24.05 -15.30 20.57
C ASP A 249 -25.05 -15.39 19.40
N GLY A 250 -25.11 -14.39 18.51
CA GLY A 250 -26.04 -14.37 17.36
C GLY A 250 -25.53 -15.00 16.07
N VAL A 251 -24.25 -15.41 16.01
CA VAL A 251 -23.54 -15.77 14.76
C VAL A 251 -23.95 -17.13 14.19
N THR A 252 -24.53 -18.02 14.99
CA THR A 252 -24.95 -19.36 14.53
C THR A 252 -26.24 -19.34 13.72
N THR A 253 -27.09 -18.33 13.86
CA THR A 253 -28.45 -18.32 13.28
C THR A 253 -28.50 -17.81 11.83
N GLN A 254 -27.45 -17.14 11.32
CA GLN A 254 -27.50 -16.51 9.99
C GLN A 254 -26.71 -17.23 8.88
N ARG A 255 -26.03 -18.34 9.19
CA ARG A 255 -25.46 -19.21 8.16
C ARG A 255 -26.56 -19.77 7.24
N GLU A 256 -27.77 -19.95 7.78
CA GLU A 256 -28.96 -20.38 7.04
C GLU A 256 -29.61 -19.25 6.22
N HIS A 257 -29.45 -17.99 6.63
CA HIS A 257 -30.00 -16.83 5.92
C HIS A 257 -29.11 -16.38 4.75
N LEU A 258 -27.79 -16.53 4.87
CA LEU A 258 -26.85 -16.34 3.75
C LEU A 258 -26.91 -17.49 2.73
N SER A 259 -27.32 -18.69 3.15
CA SER A 259 -27.66 -19.80 2.25
C SER A 259 -28.87 -19.47 1.36
N HIS A 260 -29.91 -18.82 1.91
CA HIS A 260 -31.09 -18.42 1.14
C HIS A 260 -30.87 -17.17 0.25
N SER A 261 -30.05 -16.21 0.69
CA SER A 261 -29.78 -14.97 -0.05
C SER A 261 -28.80 -15.15 -1.24
N LEU A 262 -28.03 -16.24 -1.25
CA LEU A 262 -27.10 -16.59 -2.34
C LEU A 262 -27.71 -17.54 -3.39
N SER A 263 -29.01 -17.83 -3.33
CA SER A 263 -29.72 -18.59 -4.36
C SER A 263 -29.70 -17.91 -5.75
N TRP A 264 -29.47 -16.60 -5.82
CA TRP A 264 -29.34 -15.83 -7.07
C TRP A 264 -27.93 -15.79 -7.66
N LEU A 265 -26.94 -16.47 -7.06
CA LEU A 265 -25.56 -16.56 -7.55
C LEU A 265 -25.19 -17.96 -8.07
N ARG A 266 -26.16 -18.87 -8.16
CA ARG A 266 -26.09 -20.07 -9.01
C ARG A 266 -27.00 -19.84 -10.20
N ILE A 267 -26.54 -20.24 -11.39
CA ILE A 267 -27.09 -19.97 -12.74
C ILE A 267 -26.55 -18.59 -13.21
N GLU A 268 -25.55 -18.48 -14.08
CA GLU A 268 -25.24 -19.26 -15.28
C GLU A 268 -23.76 -19.63 -15.37
N THR A 269 -23.53 -20.87 -15.79
CA THR A 269 -22.31 -21.41 -16.42
C THR A 269 -21.98 -20.69 -17.72
#